data_AF-A0A653BMC3-F1
#
_entry.id   AF-A0A653BMC3-F1
#
_cell.length_a   1.000
_cell.length_b   1.000
_cell.length_c   1.000
_cell.angle_alpha   90.00
_cell.angle_beta   90.00
_cell.angle_gamma   90.00
#
_symmetry.space_group_name_H-M   'P 1'
#
loop_
_entity.id
_entity.type
_entity.pdbx_description
1 polymer ?
#
loop_
_entity_poly.entity_id
_entity_poly.type
_entity_poly.pdbx_seq_one_letter_code
_entity_poly.pdbx_strand_id
1 'polypeptide(L)'
;MDQLVGRINGRFTTPNWSPIRYIYGCVSQDELAAFYRDSAVGLVTPLRDGMNLVAKEFVACQINIPPGVLIVSPFAGAGETMHEALICNPYEIDDASEVIHRALTMPEDERILRMNYLRRREKLNDVNYWTKSFLSAMGSLVTQEDQDDIGSVTMPAVTLDDFDEYLAKYIGNTHKLALLLDYDGTLAPIAPHPDLAIIPAETKNVLQRLSNLSDCYIAIVSGRNVNNVKAMVSYSKVTSFS
;
A
#
# COMPACT_ATOMS: atom_id res chain seq x y z
N MET A 1 3.97 -9.61 -21.22
CA MET A 1 3.75 -8.18 -21.53
C MET A 1 4.49 -7.78 -22.79
N ASP A 2 5.78 -8.10 -22.91
CA ASP A 2 6.62 -7.70 -24.06
C ASP A 2 6.07 -8.09 -25.43
N GLN A 3 5.46 -9.27 -25.57
CA GLN A 3 4.83 -9.72 -26.82
C GLN A 3 3.61 -8.85 -27.22
N LEU A 4 2.81 -8.41 -26.24
CA LEU A 4 1.65 -7.54 -26.48
C LEU A 4 2.10 -6.12 -26.86
N VAL A 5 3.08 -5.59 -26.13
CA VAL A 5 3.70 -4.29 -26.43
C VAL A 5 4.31 -4.30 -27.84
N GLY A 6 5.07 -5.34 -28.18
CA GLY A 6 5.66 -5.51 -29.50
C GLY A 6 4.61 -5.61 -30.61
N ARG A 7 3.50 -6.33 -30.38
CA ARG A 7 2.38 -6.42 -31.33
C ARG A 7 1.70 -5.07 -31.57
N ILE A 8 1.46 -4.29 -30.52
CA ILE A 8 0.82 -2.97 -30.63
C ILE A 8 1.76 -1.98 -31.32
N ASN A 9 3.01 -1.88 -30.88
CA ASN A 9 3.99 -1.01 -31.50
C ASN A 9 4.23 -1.40 -32.97
N GLY A 10 4.32 -2.69 -33.29
CA GLY A 10 4.48 -3.16 -34.66
C GLY A 10 3.34 -2.73 -35.60
N ARG A 11 2.13 -2.50 -35.07
CA ARG A 11 0.97 -2.06 -35.85
C ARG A 11 0.86 -0.55 -36.00
N PHE A 12 1.27 0.22 -34.98
CA PHE A 12 0.93 1.65 -34.87
C PHE A 12 2.15 2.59 -34.83
N THR A 13 3.37 2.06 -34.70
CA THR A 13 4.60 2.88 -34.71
C THR A 13 4.77 3.57 -36.06
N THR A 14 5.23 4.82 -35.99
CA THR A 14 5.67 5.62 -37.14
C THR A 14 7.16 5.99 -36.95
N PRO A 15 7.84 6.52 -37.97
CA PRO A 15 9.27 6.87 -37.85
C PRO A 15 9.61 7.80 -36.68
N ASN A 16 8.66 8.65 -36.27
CA ASN A 16 8.87 9.66 -35.22
C ASN A 16 8.08 9.39 -33.93
N TRP A 17 7.31 8.30 -33.86
CA TRP A 17 6.43 8.05 -32.72
C TRP A 17 6.22 6.56 -32.45
N SER A 18 6.40 6.16 -31.19
CA SER A 18 6.07 4.84 -30.68
C SER A 18 4.92 4.97 -29.68
N PRO A 19 3.82 4.21 -29.82
CA PRO A 19 2.65 4.35 -28.99
C PRO A 19 2.87 3.86 -27.55
N ILE A 20 3.61 2.77 -27.36
CA ILE A 20 3.92 2.24 -26.04
C ILE A 20 5.44 2.30 -25.82
N ARG A 21 5.85 3.01 -24.77
CA ARG A 21 7.20 2.94 -24.20
C ARG A 21 7.12 2.13 -22.91
N TYR A 22 7.66 0.93 -22.93
CA TYR A 22 7.75 0.08 -21.75
C TYR A 22 9.13 0.23 -21.13
N ILE A 23 9.18 0.68 -19.86
CA ILE A 23 10.42 0.85 -19.10
C ILE A 23 10.51 -0.31 -18.12
N TYR A 24 11.49 -1.17 -18.30
CA TYR A 24 11.78 -2.29 -17.40
C TYR A 24 13.01 -1.95 -16.56
N GLY A 25 12.79 -1.55 -15.32
CA GLY A 25 13.84 -1.13 -14.39
C GLY A 25 13.30 -0.21 -13.30
N CYS A 26 14.19 0.22 -12.41
CA CYS A 26 13.85 1.21 -11.39
C CYS A 26 13.88 2.61 -12.01
N VAL A 27 12.87 3.41 -11.70
CA VAL A 27 12.83 4.85 -11.98
C VAL A 27 12.98 5.55 -10.64
N SER A 28 13.82 6.58 -10.56
CA SER A 28 13.98 7.34 -9.31
C SER A 28 12.68 8.07 -8.96
N GLN A 29 12.51 8.41 -7.68
CA GLN A 29 11.30 9.11 -7.23
C GLN A 29 11.13 10.48 -7.94
N ASP A 30 12.22 11.19 -8.17
CA ASP A 30 12.21 12.49 -8.86
C ASP A 30 11.79 12.36 -10.33
N GLU A 31 12.30 11.33 -11.03
CA GLU A 31 11.88 11.04 -12.40
C GLU A 31 10.42 10.61 -12.48
N LEU A 32 9.96 9.81 -11.53
CA LEU A 32 8.57 9.36 -11.47
C LEU A 32 7.61 10.54 -11.20
N ALA A 33 7.98 11.44 -10.30
CA ALA A 33 7.23 12.66 -10.05
C ALA A 33 7.18 13.58 -11.28
N ALA A 34 8.28 13.66 -12.05
CA ALA A 34 8.31 14.37 -13.32
C ALA A 34 7.36 13.73 -14.35
N PHE A 35 7.38 12.39 -14.49
CA PHE A 35 6.43 11.68 -15.35
C PHE A 35 4.98 11.94 -14.95
N TYR A 36 4.66 11.89 -13.66
CA TYR A 36 3.32 12.21 -13.19
C TYR A 36 2.94 13.64 -13.55
N ARG A 37 3.79 14.61 -13.24
CA ARG A 37 3.52 16.04 -13.52
C ARG A 37 3.27 16.34 -14.99
N ASP A 38 3.96 15.67 -15.90
CA ASP A 38 3.84 15.90 -17.34
C ASP A 38 2.78 15.01 -18.02
N SER A 39 2.30 13.98 -17.33
CA SER A 39 1.30 13.06 -17.89
C SER A 39 -0.10 13.69 -17.95
N ALA A 40 -0.73 13.56 -19.12
CA ALA A 40 -2.11 14.01 -19.31
C ALA A 40 -3.13 13.10 -18.60
N VAL A 41 -2.80 11.81 -18.43
CA VAL A 41 -3.67 10.81 -17.81
C VAL A 41 -2.84 9.86 -16.97
N GLY A 42 -3.26 9.62 -15.74
CA GLY A 42 -2.76 8.55 -14.87
C GLY A 42 -3.74 7.39 -14.88
N LEU A 43 -3.32 6.22 -15.40
CA LEU A 43 -4.15 5.02 -15.48
C LEU A 43 -3.69 4.00 -14.43
N VAL A 44 -4.50 3.82 -13.39
CA VAL A 44 -4.22 2.93 -12.27
C VAL A 44 -5.32 1.87 -12.20
N THR A 45 -5.14 0.78 -12.95
CA THR A 45 -6.18 -0.25 -13.10
C THR A 45 -5.77 -1.64 -12.60
N PRO A 46 -5.40 -1.79 -11.30
CA PRO A 46 -5.14 -3.11 -10.75
C PRO A 46 -6.42 -3.95 -10.69
N LEU A 47 -6.27 -5.27 -10.79
CA LEU A 47 -7.37 -6.24 -10.63
C LEU A 47 -7.79 -6.37 -9.15
N ARG A 48 -6.85 -6.13 -8.22
CA ARG A 48 -7.08 -6.09 -6.78
C ARG A 48 -5.93 -5.36 -6.10
N ASP A 49 -6.24 -4.34 -5.31
CA ASP A 49 -5.24 -3.59 -4.55
C ASP A 49 -5.88 -3.00 -3.28
N GLY A 50 -5.23 -3.19 -2.12
CA GLY A 50 -5.74 -2.67 -0.85
C GLY A 50 -5.73 -1.14 -0.81
N MET A 51 -4.61 -0.52 -1.16
CA MET A 51 -4.49 0.93 -1.27
C MET A 51 -3.45 1.27 -2.34
N ASN A 52 -3.84 2.05 -3.33
CA ASN A 52 -2.94 2.41 -4.41
C ASN A 52 -2.31 3.79 -4.15
N LEU A 53 -1.07 3.80 -3.67
CA LEU A 53 -0.33 5.04 -3.40
C LEU A 53 0.08 5.77 -4.69
N VAL A 54 0.27 5.06 -5.79
CA VAL A 54 0.58 5.67 -7.11
C VAL A 54 -0.53 6.62 -7.54
N ALA A 55 -1.80 6.30 -7.28
CA ALA A 55 -2.92 7.21 -7.54
C ALA A 55 -2.82 8.50 -6.70
N LYS A 56 -2.41 8.40 -5.42
CA LYS A 56 -2.22 9.54 -4.52
C LYS A 56 -1.02 10.40 -4.94
N GLU A 57 0.09 9.77 -5.26
CA GLU A 57 1.31 10.42 -5.75
C GLU A 57 1.05 11.17 -7.06
N PHE A 58 0.31 10.56 -8.00
CA PHE A 58 -0.12 11.22 -9.22
C PHE A 58 -0.89 12.51 -8.89
N VAL A 59 -1.94 12.43 -8.07
CA VAL A 59 -2.76 13.59 -7.65
C VAL A 59 -1.90 14.68 -7.00
N ALA A 60 -0.95 14.30 -6.15
CA ALA A 60 -0.03 15.22 -5.51
C ALA A 60 0.92 15.93 -6.50
N CYS A 61 1.31 15.24 -7.58
CA CYS A 61 2.20 15.78 -8.61
C CYS A 61 1.49 16.67 -9.65
N GLN A 62 0.15 16.60 -9.75
CA GLN A 62 -0.65 17.41 -10.68
C GLN A 62 -0.76 18.87 -10.23
N ILE A 63 0.30 19.64 -10.47
CA ILE A 63 0.38 21.08 -10.16
C ILE A 63 0.26 21.98 -11.39
N ASN A 64 0.45 21.42 -12.59
CA ASN A 64 0.34 22.14 -13.86
C ASN A 64 -1.12 22.43 -14.23
N ILE A 65 -1.31 23.42 -15.11
CA ILE A 65 -2.62 23.78 -15.67
C ILE A 65 -2.53 23.63 -17.20
N PRO A 66 -3.44 22.86 -17.83
CA PRO A 66 -4.47 22.01 -17.20
C PRO A 66 -3.86 20.78 -16.48
N PRO A 67 -4.43 20.32 -15.36
CA PRO A 67 -3.94 19.13 -14.66
C PRO A 67 -4.30 17.84 -15.41
N GLY A 68 -3.53 16.78 -15.20
CA GLY A 68 -3.84 15.43 -15.65
C GLY A 68 -5.17 14.88 -15.12
N VAL A 69 -5.71 13.86 -15.77
CA VAL A 69 -6.90 13.12 -15.31
C VAL A 69 -6.49 11.80 -14.69
N LEU A 70 -7.01 11.49 -13.50
CA LEU A 70 -6.81 10.21 -12.86
C LEU A 70 -7.93 9.23 -13.26
N ILE A 71 -7.54 8.03 -13.70
CA ILE A 71 -8.41 6.88 -13.91
C ILE A 71 -8.01 5.79 -12.91
N VAL A 72 -8.96 5.27 -12.14
CA VAL A 72 -8.72 4.24 -11.12
C VAL A 72 -9.65 3.04 -11.28
N SER A 73 -9.13 1.87 -10.93
CA SER A 73 -9.95 0.66 -10.78
C SER A 73 -10.87 0.78 -9.57
N PRO A 74 -12.13 0.30 -9.65
CA PRO A 74 -13.00 0.16 -8.49
C PRO A 74 -12.47 -0.90 -7.50
N PHE A 75 -11.52 -1.74 -7.92
CA PHE A 75 -10.90 -2.79 -7.09
C PHE A 75 -9.63 -2.33 -6.38
N ALA A 76 -9.30 -1.03 -6.44
CA ALA A 76 -8.28 -0.40 -5.63
C ALA A 76 -8.93 0.36 -4.48
N GLY A 77 -8.36 0.34 -3.26
CA GLY A 77 -8.88 1.20 -2.17
C GLY A 77 -8.82 2.70 -2.48
N ALA A 78 -7.98 3.11 -3.44
CA ALA A 78 -8.03 4.47 -3.99
C ALA A 78 -9.33 4.72 -4.77
N GLY A 79 -9.87 3.73 -5.49
CA GLY A 79 -11.14 3.83 -6.20
C GLY A 79 -12.35 3.95 -5.28
N GLU A 80 -12.28 3.39 -4.07
CA GLU A 80 -13.31 3.55 -3.04
C GLU A 80 -13.30 4.95 -2.40
N THR A 81 -12.18 5.67 -2.45
CA THR A 81 -12.01 6.95 -1.74
C THR A 81 -11.97 8.16 -2.66
N MET A 82 -11.44 8.02 -3.88
CA MET A 82 -11.23 9.10 -4.87
C MET A 82 -12.35 9.17 -5.90
N HIS A 83 -13.58 9.46 -5.46
CA HIS A 83 -14.76 9.46 -6.34
C HIS A 83 -14.71 10.47 -7.50
N GLU A 84 -13.84 11.48 -7.42
CA GLU A 84 -13.67 12.47 -8.47
C GLU A 84 -12.74 11.99 -9.60
N ALA A 85 -12.05 10.87 -9.43
CA ALA A 85 -11.37 10.16 -10.50
C ALA A 85 -12.38 9.49 -11.45
N LEU A 86 -11.96 9.17 -12.67
CA LEU A 86 -12.76 8.31 -13.54
C LEU A 86 -12.59 6.85 -13.10
N ILE A 87 -13.70 6.14 -12.93
CA ILE A 87 -13.67 4.72 -12.58
C ILE A 87 -13.63 3.89 -13.85
N CYS A 88 -12.71 2.94 -13.92
CA CYS A 88 -12.53 2.03 -15.04
C CYS A 88 -12.44 0.59 -14.54
N ASN A 89 -13.35 -0.27 -14.98
CA ASN A 89 -13.29 -1.69 -14.70
C ASN A 89 -12.26 -2.37 -15.63
N PRO A 90 -11.13 -2.91 -15.13
CA PRO A 90 -10.12 -3.56 -15.96
C PRO A 90 -10.61 -4.81 -16.71
N TYR A 91 -11.75 -5.39 -16.33
CA TYR A 91 -12.33 -6.55 -17.03
C TYR A 91 -13.16 -6.16 -18.27
N GLU A 92 -13.54 -4.89 -18.40
CA GLU A 92 -14.37 -4.37 -19.49
C GLU A 92 -13.51 -3.51 -20.42
N ILE A 93 -12.86 -4.15 -21.40
CA ILE A 93 -11.87 -3.50 -22.27
C ILE A 93 -12.50 -2.40 -23.14
N ASP A 94 -13.73 -2.61 -23.61
CA ASP A 94 -14.44 -1.63 -24.43
C ASP A 94 -14.75 -0.37 -23.61
N ASP A 95 -15.25 -0.53 -22.40
CA ASP A 95 -15.50 0.60 -21.47
C ASP A 95 -14.20 1.29 -21.07
N ALA A 96 -13.12 0.54 -20.86
CA ALA A 96 -11.81 1.12 -20.58
C ALA A 96 -11.34 2.03 -21.72
N SER A 97 -11.59 1.66 -22.97
CA SER A 97 -11.23 2.49 -24.12
C SER A 97 -12.00 3.82 -24.15
N GLU A 98 -13.30 3.78 -23.81
CA GLU A 98 -14.15 4.98 -23.74
C GLU A 98 -13.73 5.88 -22.56
N VAL A 99 -13.40 5.30 -21.41
CA VAL A 99 -12.91 6.07 -20.25
C VAL A 99 -11.57 6.74 -20.55
N ILE A 100 -10.64 6.06 -21.23
CA ILE A 100 -9.37 6.65 -21.67
C ILE A 100 -9.62 7.77 -22.67
N HIS A 101 -10.50 7.54 -23.66
CA HIS A 101 -10.87 8.57 -24.64
C HIS A 101 -11.47 9.80 -23.96
N ARG A 102 -12.40 9.61 -23.02
CA ARG A 102 -12.96 10.69 -22.21
C ARG A 102 -11.89 11.43 -21.41
N ALA A 103 -10.96 10.72 -20.79
CA ALA A 103 -9.89 11.36 -20.01
C ALA A 103 -9.00 12.27 -20.87
N LEU A 104 -8.69 11.83 -22.10
CA LEU A 104 -7.87 12.59 -23.06
C LEU A 104 -8.61 13.77 -23.68
N THR A 105 -9.94 13.69 -23.77
CA THR A 105 -10.81 14.73 -24.39
C THR A 105 -11.55 15.60 -23.37
N MET A 106 -11.29 15.40 -22.08
CA MET A 106 -11.97 16.11 -20.99
C MET A 106 -11.70 17.62 -21.05
N PRO A 107 -12.75 18.47 -21.02
CA PRO A 107 -12.61 19.92 -20.93
C PRO A 107 -11.76 20.37 -19.74
N GLU A 108 -10.97 21.43 -19.94
CA GLU A 108 -10.02 21.93 -18.93
C GLU A 108 -10.69 22.28 -17.59
N ASP A 109 -11.88 22.88 -17.63
CA ASP A 109 -12.66 23.23 -16.46
C ASP A 109 -13.08 21.98 -15.65
N GLU A 110 -13.51 20.90 -16.31
CA GLU A 110 -13.81 19.62 -15.64
C GLU A 110 -12.54 19.01 -15.03
N ARG A 111 -11.40 19.07 -15.73
CA ARG A 111 -10.10 18.54 -15.23
C ARG A 111 -9.67 19.28 -13.97
N ILE A 112 -9.73 20.60 -13.98
CA ILE A 112 -9.38 21.45 -12.84
C ILE A 112 -10.31 21.15 -11.66
N LEU A 113 -11.62 21.07 -11.91
CA LEU A 113 -12.60 20.80 -10.87
C LEU A 113 -12.32 19.46 -10.17
N ARG A 114 -12.20 18.38 -10.95
CA ARG A 114 -11.92 17.03 -10.42
C ARG A 114 -10.61 16.99 -9.64
N MET A 115 -9.53 17.54 -10.21
CA MET A 115 -8.22 17.52 -9.56
C MET A 115 -8.20 18.33 -8.27
N ASN A 116 -8.92 19.46 -8.20
CA ASN A 116 -9.03 20.23 -6.97
C ASN A 116 -9.71 19.45 -5.85
N TYR A 117 -10.77 18.71 -6.14
CA TYR A 117 -11.42 17.85 -5.14
C TYR A 117 -10.52 16.68 -4.71
N LEU A 118 -9.85 16.02 -5.66
CA LEU A 118 -8.89 14.96 -5.35
C LEU A 118 -7.76 15.45 -4.43
N ARG A 119 -7.13 16.58 -4.77
CA ARG A 119 -6.06 17.17 -3.94
C ARG A 119 -6.55 17.59 -2.56
N ARG A 120 -7.75 18.17 -2.47
CA ARG A 120 -8.34 18.57 -1.17
C ARG A 120 -8.57 17.35 -0.27
N ARG A 121 -9.07 16.25 -0.84
CA ARG A 121 -9.30 15.00 -0.12
C ARG A 121 -7.99 14.39 0.37
N GLU A 122 -6.98 14.31 -0.49
CA GLU A 122 -5.67 13.78 -0.11
C GLU A 122 -4.99 14.62 0.97
N LYS A 123 -5.19 15.94 0.97
CA LYS A 123 -4.70 16.81 2.04
C LYS A 123 -5.39 16.57 3.39
N LEU A 124 -6.63 16.11 3.39
CA LEU A 124 -7.40 15.82 4.61
C LEU A 124 -7.11 14.41 5.17
N ASN A 125 -6.85 13.46 4.28
CA ASN A 125 -6.60 12.05 4.60
C ASN A 125 -5.11 11.71 4.49
N ASP A 126 -4.25 12.52 5.11
CA ASP A 126 -2.81 12.27 5.14
C ASP A 126 -2.47 11.03 6.00
N VAL A 127 -1.23 10.57 5.92
CA VAL A 127 -0.74 9.42 6.72
C VAL A 127 -0.95 9.66 8.21
N ASN A 128 -0.89 10.91 8.66
CA ASN A 128 -1.11 11.28 10.05
C ASN A 128 -2.58 11.10 10.46
N TYR A 129 -3.53 11.47 9.61
CA TYR A 129 -4.96 11.25 9.82
C TYR A 129 -5.30 9.76 9.86
N TRP A 130 -4.73 8.96 8.96
CA TRP A 130 -4.90 7.50 9.00
C TRP A 130 -4.35 6.91 10.29
N THR A 131 -3.13 7.31 10.69
CA THR A 131 -2.48 6.83 11.92
C THR A 131 -3.29 7.21 13.16
N LYS A 132 -3.75 8.46 13.24
CA LYS A 132 -4.61 8.95 14.33
C LYS A 132 -5.93 8.19 14.39
N SER A 133 -6.58 7.97 13.24
CA SER A 133 -7.86 7.25 13.17
C SER A 133 -7.70 5.78 13.55
N PHE A 134 -6.61 5.14 13.11
CA PHE A 134 -6.28 3.77 13.47
C PHE A 134 -6.00 3.62 14.98
N LEU A 135 -5.14 4.49 15.55
CA LEU A 135 -4.84 4.49 16.99
C LEU A 135 -6.09 4.80 17.84
N SER A 136 -6.91 5.75 17.39
CA SER A 136 -8.19 6.08 18.04
C SER A 136 -9.17 4.91 18.01
N ALA A 137 -9.28 4.19 16.88
CA ALA A 137 -10.12 3.01 16.75
C ALA A 137 -9.62 1.82 17.60
N MET A 138 -8.32 1.75 17.88
CA MET A 138 -7.72 0.78 18.82
C MET A 138 -7.91 1.16 20.29
N GLY A 139 -8.62 2.25 20.61
CA GLY A 139 -8.89 2.66 22.00
C GLY A 139 -7.73 3.40 22.67
N SER A 140 -6.70 3.79 21.91
CA SER A 140 -5.68 4.72 22.42
C SER A 140 -6.30 6.11 22.47
N LEU A 141 -6.82 6.49 23.64
CA LEU A 141 -7.37 7.82 23.87
C LEU A 141 -6.28 8.87 23.66
N VAL A 142 -6.36 9.62 22.55
CA VAL A 142 -5.68 10.91 22.44
C VAL A 142 -6.47 11.88 23.30
N THR A 143 -6.09 12.02 24.58
CA THR A 143 -6.52 13.18 25.36
C THR A 143 -5.96 14.42 24.68
N GLN A 144 -6.89 15.27 24.24
CA GLN A 144 -6.62 16.59 23.69
C GLN A 144 -5.75 17.38 24.67
N GLU A 145 -4.59 17.84 24.22
CA GLU A 145 -4.11 19.22 24.33
C GLU A 145 -2.73 19.33 23.66
N ASP A 146 -2.65 20.26 22.70
CA ASP A 146 -1.46 20.90 22.10
C ASP A 146 -0.55 20.20 21.06
N GLN A 147 -0.62 20.79 19.85
CA GLN A 147 0.47 21.24 18.97
C GLN A 147 1.42 20.23 18.29
N ASP A 148 1.25 20.10 16.97
CA ASP A 148 2.23 20.06 15.86
C ASP A 148 3.51 19.21 15.90
N ASP A 149 3.85 18.51 16.98
CA ASP A 149 4.94 17.54 17.00
C ASP A 149 4.39 16.15 17.26
N ILE A 150 4.68 15.22 16.34
CA ILE A 150 4.57 13.78 16.59
C ILE A 150 5.73 13.42 17.52
N GLY A 151 5.66 13.89 18.77
CA GLY A 151 6.43 13.34 19.87
C GLY A 151 6.02 11.88 20.02
N SER A 152 7.00 11.00 20.14
CA SER A 152 6.86 9.54 20.15
C SER A 152 5.54 9.10 20.79
N VAL A 153 4.65 8.51 19.98
CA VAL A 153 3.50 7.77 20.51
C VAL A 153 4.07 6.61 21.31
N THR A 154 4.27 6.83 22.60
CA THR A 154 4.61 5.76 23.53
C THR A 154 3.32 5.01 23.73
N MET A 155 3.06 3.99 22.89
CA MET A 155 2.00 3.03 23.20
C MET A 155 2.31 2.53 24.61
N PRO A 156 1.38 2.67 25.58
CA PRO A 156 1.58 2.04 26.87
C PRO A 156 1.82 0.56 26.59
N ALA A 157 2.92 0.02 27.13
CA ALA A 157 3.24 -1.38 26.96
C ALA A 157 2.04 -2.19 27.44
N VAL A 158 1.44 -2.96 26.54
CA VAL A 158 0.28 -3.80 26.86
C VAL A 158 0.65 -4.66 28.06
N THR A 159 -0.10 -4.52 29.15
CA THR A 159 0.16 -5.29 30.37
C THR A 159 -0.41 -6.69 30.22
N LEU A 160 0.08 -7.64 31.02
CA LEU A 160 -0.47 -9.00 31.05
C LEU A 160 -1.96 -8.99 31.42
N ASP A 161 -2.38 -8.03 32.25
CA ASP A 161 -3.77 -7.87 32.67
C ASP A 161 -4.67 -7.43 31.49
N ASP A 162 -4.18 -6.52 30.63
CA ASP A 162 -4.88 -6.13 29.39
C ASP A 162 -5.00 -7.31 28.42
N PHE A 163 -3.95 -8.13 28.32
CA PHE A 163 -3.97 -9.34 27.50
C PHE A 163 -5.02 -10.34 28.00
N ASP A 164 -5.06 -10.61 29.30
CA ASP A 164 -6.01 -11.57 29.88
C ASP A 164 -7.46 -11.08 29.73
N GLU A 165 -7.73 -9.79 29.93
CA GLU A 165 -9.10 -9.27 29.80
C GLU A 165 -9.63 -9.29 28.35
N TYR A 166 -8.76 -9.02 27.37
CA TYR A 166 -9.14 -8.98 25.96
C TYR A 166 -9.07 -10.35 25.29
N LEU A 167 -7.94 -11.06 25.39
CA LEU A 167 -7.73 -12.32 24.67
C LEU A 167 -8.40 -13.51 25.34
N ALA A 168 -8.57 -13.57 26.66
CA ALA A 168 -9.24 -14.72 27.30
C ALA A 168 -10.70 -14.87 26.86
N LYS A 169 -11.34 -13.79 26.39
CA LYS A 169 -12.70 -13.82 25.80
C LYS A 169 -12.74 -14.53 24.44
N TYR A 170 -11.62 -14.58 23.73
CA TYR A 170 -11.51 -15.15 22.38
C TYR A 170 -10.69 -16.45 22.35
N ILE A 171 -9.77 -16.65 23.30
CA ILE A 171 -8.97 -17.86 23.47
C ILE A 171 -9.60 -18.71 24.59
N GLY A 172 -10.64 -19.46 24.22
CA GLY A 172 -11.12 -20.57 25.04
C GLY A 172 -10.25 -21.84 24.91
N ASN A 173 -10.45 -22.81 25.80
CA ASN A 173 -9.63 -24.02 25.97
C ASN A 173 -9.51 -24.97 24.75
N THR A 174 -10.15 -24.70 23.61
CA THR A 174 -10.24 -25.62 22.46
C THR A 174 -10.05 -24.97 21.09
N HIS A 175 -9.36 -23.81 21.01
CA HIS A 175 -9.15 -23.13 19.73
C HIS A 175 -7.70 -23.24 19.24
N LYS A 176 -7.56 -23.57 17.95
CA LYS A 176 -6.29 -23.48 17.23
C LYS A 176 -6.00 -22.00 16.99
N LEU A 177 -4.93 -21.51 17.58
CA LEU A 177 -4.44 -20.14 17.43
C LEU A 177 -3.59 -20.03 16.16
N ALA A 178 -3.88 -19.06 15.30
CA ALA A 178 -3.02 -18.71 14.17
C ALA A 178 -2.42 -17.32 14.42
N LEU A 179 -1.10 -17.24 14.50
CA LEU A 179 -0.34 -16.01 14.63
C LEU A 179 0.29 -15.65 13.29
N LEU A 180 -0.11 -14.52 12.72
CA LEU A 180 0.45 -13.94 11.51
C LEU A 180 1.26 -12.72 11.93
N LEU A 181 2.59 -12.80 11.82
CA LEU A 181 3.50 -11.79 12.35
C LEU A 181 4.29 -11.15 11.20
N ASP A 182 4.36 -9.82 11.19
CA ASP A 182 5.28 -9.12 10.30
C ASP A 182 6.73 -9.30 10.80
N TYR A 183 7.69 -9.30 9.89
CA TYR A 183 9.11 -9.42 10.27
C TYR A 183 9.67 -8.07 10.74
N ASP A 184 9.50 -7.03 9.92
CA ASP A 184 10.10 -5.71 10.13
C ASP A 184 9.25 -4.87 11.08
N GLY A 185 9.86 -4.33 12.14
CA GLY A 185 9.17 -3.51 13.14
C GLY A 185 8.30 -4.28 14.13
N THR A 186 8.01 -5.57 13.90
CA THR A 186 7.32 -6.45 14.85
C THR A 186 8.26 -7.47 15.49
N LEU A 187 8.95 -8.30 14.70
CA LEU A 187 9.86 -9.33 15.21
C LEU A 187 11.31 -8.86 15.32
N ALA A 188 11.72 -7.99 14.41
CA ALA A 188 13.02 -7.32 14.44
C ALA A 188 12.80 -5.80 14.56
N PRO A 189 13.60 -5.07 15.36
CA PRO A 189 13.55 -3.62 15.39
C PRO A 189 13.73 -3.02 13.99
N ILE A 190 13.05 -1.91 13.71
CA ILE A 190 13.18 -1.20 12.43
C ILE A 190 14.65 -0.80 12.26
N ALA A 191 15.29 -1.30 11.21
CA ALA A 191 16.68 -1.02 10.91
C ALA A 191 16.78 -0.22 9.60
N PRO A 192 17.77 0.69 9.47
CA PRO A 192 17.96 1.52 8.27
C PRO A 192 18.32 0.70 7.03
N HIS A 193 18.77 -0.55 7.19
CA HIS A 193 18.96 -1.49 6.10
C HIS A 193 18.35 -2.85 6.48
N PRO A 194 17.63 -3.52 5.55
CA PRO A 194 16.96 -4.79 5.84
C PRO A 194 17.89 -5.87 6.42
N ASP A 195 19.10 -5.98 5.90
CA ASP A 195 20.09 -6.97 6.36
C ASP A 195 20.56 -6.79 7.81
N LEU A 196 20.28 -5.62 8.42
CA LEU A 196 20.61 -5.31 9.80
C LEU A 196 19.46 -5.61 10.78
N ALA A 197 18.26 -5.93 10.28
CA ALA A 197 17.12 -6.26 11.13
C ALA A 197 17.23 -7.70 11.64
N ILE A 198 17.76 -7.84 12.85
CA ILE A 198 17.99 -9.12 13.52
C ILE A 198 16.93 -9.29 14.62
N ILE A 199 16.30 -10.47 14.65
CA ILE A 199 15.36 -10.83 15.73
C ILE A 199 16.15 -11.01 17.04
N PRO A 200 15.78 -10.31 18.13
CA PRO A 200 16.37 -10.51 19.44
C PRO A 200 16.27 -11.96 19.92
N ALA A 201 17.26 -12.41 20.70
CA ALA A 201 17.32 -13.79 21.18
C ALA A 201 16.10 -14.14 22.05
N GLU A 202 15.60 -13.20 22.83
CA GLU A 202 14.40 -13.37 23.66
C GLU A 202 13.16 -13.66 22.79
N THR A 203 12.94 -12.86 21.74
CA THR A 203 11.83 -13.03 20.79
C THR A 203 11.93 -14.37 20.08
N LYS A 204 13.14 -14.78 19.69
CA LYS A 204 13.39 -16.08 19.06
C LYS A 204 13.01 -17.24 19.98
N ASN A 205 13.35 -17.16 21.27
CA ASN A 205 13.00 -18.18 22.26
C ASN A 205 11.48 -18.27 22.49
N VAL A 206 10.77 -17.14 22.47
CA VAL A 206 9.30 -17.12 22.59
C VAL A 206 8.65 -17.77 21.37
N LEU A 207 9.08 -17.41 20.16
CA LEU A 207 8.59 -18.03 18.92
C LEU A 207 8.84 -19.53 18.91
N GLN A 208 9.98 -19.99 19.42
CA GLN A 208 10.27 -21.41 19.55
C GLN A 208 9.28 -22.12 20.46
N ARG A 209 9.02 -21.55 21.65
CA ARG A 209 8.05 -22.11 22.60
C ARG A 209 6.66 -22.21 22.00
N LEU A 210 6.21 -21.15 21.33
CA LEU A 210 4.90 -21.11 20.67
C LEU A 210 4.80 -22.12 19.51
N SER A 211 5.87 -22.28 18.72
CA SER A 211 5.91 -23.23 17.58
C SER A 211 5.79 -24.70 17.99
N ASN A 212 6.10 -25.00 19.25
CA ASN A 212 6.01 -26.34 19.83
C ASN A 212 4.62 -26.65 20.40
N LEU A 213 3.72 -25.65 20.48
CA LEU A 213 2.34 -25.88 20.87
C LEU A 213 1.57 -26.49 19.70
N SER A 214 0.91 -27.62 19.92
CA SER A 214 0.14 -28.35 18.91
C SER A 214 -1.02 -27.53 18.32
N ASP A 215 -1.53 -26.60 19.10
CA ASP A 215 -2.69 -25.78 18.77
C ASP A 215 -2.30 -24.36 18.39
N CYS A 216 -1.02 -24.10 18.09
CA CYS A 216 -0.53 -22.80 17.63
C CYS A 216 0.15 -22.93 16.26
N TYR A 217 -0.36 -22.18 15.28
CA TYR A 217 0.22 -22.04 13.94
C TYR A 217 0.84 -20.66 13.83
N ILE A 218 2.12 -20.60 13.46
CA ILE A 218 2.85 -19.34 13.31
C ILE A 218 3.23 -19.18 11.84
N ALA A 219 2.82 -18.07 11.24
CA ALA A 219 3.22 -17.64 9.92
C ALA A 219 3.91 -16.26 10.04
N ILE A 220 5.01 -16.09 9.32
CA ILE A 220 5.74 -14.82 9.27
C ILE A 220 5.52 -14.25 7.88
N VAL A 221 4.93 -13.07 7.83
CA VAL A 221 4.70 -12.30 6.61
C VAL A 221 5.86 -11.33 6.46
N SER A 222 6.47 -11.28 5.28
CA SER A 222 7.57 -10.37 5.00
C SER A 222 7.71 -10.16 3.51
N GLY A 223 7.96 -8.92 3.09
CA GLY A 223 8.34 -8.61 1.71
C GLY A 223 9.76 -9.09 1.33
N ARG A 224 10.50 -9.71 2.26
CA ARG A 224 11.85 -10.24 2.04
C ARG A 224 11.81 -11.61 1.37
N ASN A 225 12.92 -11.97 0.72
CA ASN A 225 13.06 -13.31 0.13
C ASN A 225 12.88 -14.41 1.20
N VAL A 226 12.02 -15.38 0.88
CA VAL A 226 11.67 -16.53 1.73
C VAL A 226 12.89 -17.25 2.32
N ASN A 227 13.96 -17.41 1.55
CA ASN A 227 15.17 -18.11 2.01
C ASN A 227 15.94 -17.29 3.05
N ASN A 228 15.93 -15.96 2.92
CA ASN A 228 16.56 -15.05 3.86
C ASN A 228 15.80 -15.06 5.20
N VAL A 229 14.47 -14.96 5.15
CA VAL A 229 13.62 -15.04 6.35
C VAL A 229 13.76 -16.39 7.05
N LYS A 230 13.78 -17.51 6.31
CA LYS A 230 13.98 -18.84 6.90
C LYS A 230 15.34 -19.00 7.58
N ALA A 231 16.41 -18.46 6.98
CA ALA A 231 17.74 -18.48 7.58
C ALA A 231 17.79 -17.66 8.88
N MET A 232 17.18 -16.47 8.88
CA MET A 232 17.13 -15.57 10.03
C MET A 232 16.26 -16.11 11.17
N VAL A 233 15.13 -16.75 10.85
CA VAL A 233 14.17 -17.26 11.83
C VAL A 233 14.55 -18.66 12.36
N SER A 234 15.28 -19.47 11.59
CA SER A 234 15.81 -20.79 12.00
C SER A 234 14.77 -21.87 12.38
N TYR A 235 13.49 -21.77 11.96
CA TYR A 235 12.46 -22.78 12.27
C TYR A 235 11.78 -23.38 11.04
N SER A 236 11.46 -24.69 11.13
CA SER A 236 10.98 -25.56 10.05
C SER A 236 9.47 -25.49 9.76
N LYS A 237 8.69 -24.70 10.52
CA LYS A 237 7.23 -24.56 10.36
C LYS A 237 6.75 -23.16 9.93
N VAL A 238 7.66 -22.26 9.59
CA VAL A 238 7.29 -20.91 9.13
C VAL A 238 6.90 -20.94 7.66
N THR A 239 5.64 -20.63 7.39
CA THR A 239 5.17 -20.35 6.03
C THR A 239 5.34 -18.86 5.78
N SER A 240 6.17 -18.52 4.81
CA SER A 240 6.41 -17.16 4.36
C SER A 240 5.59 -16.88 3.10
N PHE A 241 4.83 -15.80 3.12
CA PHE A 241 4.15 -15.28 1.94
C PHE A 241 4.93 -14.05 1.45
N SER A 242 5.43 -14.14 0.22
CA SER A 242 6.02 -13.03 -0.53
C SER A 242 4.95 -12.28 -1.31
#